data_AF-A0A0D6XRP0-F1
#
_entry.id   AF-A0A0D6XRP0-F1
#
_cell.length_a   1.000
_cell.length_b   1.000
_cell.length_c   1.000
_cell.angle_alpha   90.00
_cell.angle_beta   90.00
_cell.angle_gamma   90.00
#
_symmetry.space_group_name_H-M   'P 1'
#
loop_
_entity.id
_entity.type
_entity.pdbx_description
1 polymer ?
#
loop_
_entity_poly.entity_id
_entity_poly.type
_entity_poly.pdbx_seq_one_letter_code
_entity_poly.pdbx_strand_id
1 'polypeptide(L)'
;MTPDDVRAINEWSKAQYDDARLNVLIEKYIGVAEAYCNHEFSEPYPEGVQLFVAKSIKQFEIEFLSGRSMGSVSYTFKDDVGLTQYLKRYRKMVW
;
A
#
# COMPACT_ATOMS: atom_id res chain seq x y z
N MET A 1 -4.81 -11.94 -4.89
CA MET A 1 -4.91 -11.33 -3.55
C MET A 1 -6.32 -10.79 -3.43
N THR A 2 -7.06 -11.17 -2.39
CA THR A 2 -8.47 -10.83 -2.24
C THR A 2 -8.68 -9.60 -1.35
N PRO A 3 -9.84 -8.91 -1.44
CA PRO A 3 -10.20 -7.83 -0.50
C PRO A 3 -10.21 -8.27 0.96
N ASP A 4 -10.57 -9.54 1.22
CA ASP A 4 -10.60 -10.08 2.57
C ASP A 4 -9.17 -10.24 3.15
N ASP A 5 -8.18 -10.56 2.31
CA ASP A 5 -6.77 -10.59 2.73
C ASP A 5 -6.29 -9.20 3.17
N VAL A 6 -6.65 -8.15 2.42
CA VAL A 6 -6.32 -6.75 2.79
C VAL A 6 -6.96 -6.36 4.12
N ARG A 7 -8.23 -6.74 4.31
CA ARG A 7 -8.95 -6.45 5.56
C ARG A 7 -8.31 -7.17 6.74
N ALA A 8 -7.90 -8.42 6.56
CA ALA A 8 -7.23 -9.20 7.60
C ALA A 8 -5.90 -8.54 8.01
N ILE A 9 -5.09 -8.06 7.04
CA ILE A 9 -3.81 -7.41 7.33
C ILE A 9 -3.98 -6.07 8.05
N ASN A 10 -5.02 -5.30 7.68
CA ASN A 10 -5.25 -3.97 8.25
C ASN A 10 -6.16 -3.96 9.48
N GLU A 11 -6.67 -5.11 9.91
CA GLU A 11 -7.65 -5.27 11.00
C GLU A 11 -8.91 -4.43 10.77
N TRP A 12 -9.36 -4.32 9.51
CA TRP A 12 -10.53 -3.54 9.13
C TRP A 12 -11.84 -4.31 9.32
N SER A 13 -12.89 -3.58 9.69
CA SER A 13 -14.24 -4.16 9.73
C SER A 13 -14.82 -4.30 8.31
N LYS A 14 -15.65 -5.33 8.09
CA LYS A 14 -16.24 -5.63 6.78
C LYS A 14 -17.13 -4.50 6.24
N ALA A 15 -17.66 -3.64 7.12
CA ALA A 15 -18.55 -2.54 6.75
C ALA A 15 -17.82 -1.25 6.32
N GLN A 16 -16.49 -1.20 6.45
CA GLN A 16 -15.74 0.06 6.32
C GLN A 16 -15.41 0.43 4.86
N TYR A 17 -15.20 -0.57 3.98
CA TYR A 17 -14.91 -0.35 2.56
C TYR A 17 -15.61 -1.37 1.67
N ASP A 18 -16.04 -0.90 0.50
CA ASP A 18 -16.62 -1.73 -0.56
C ASP A 18 -15.57 -2.63 -1.22
N ASP A 19 -15.94 -3.90 -1.44
CA ASP A 19 -15.06 -4.88 -2.11
C ASP A 19 -14.61 -4.41 -3.51
N ALA A 20 -15.52 -3.77 -4.25
CA ALA A 20 -15.22 -3.27 -5.60
C ALA A 20 -14.15 -2.18 -5.59
N ARG A 21 -14.17 -1.28 -4.59
CA ARG A 21 -13.15 -0.23 -4.45
C ARG A 21 -11.81 -0.82 -4.03
N LEU A 22 -11.82 -1.79 -3.12
CA LEU A 22 -10.61 -2.47 -2.69
C LEU A 22 -9.94 -3.22 -3.85
N ASN A 23 -10.69 -3.91 -4.70
CA ASN A 23 -10.15 -4.58 -5.88
C ASN A 23 -9.40 -3.63 -6.82
N VAL A 24 -10.01 -2.49 -7.16
CA VAL A 24 -9.37 -1.49 -8.03
C VAL A 24 -8.09 -0.93 -7.40
N LEU A 25 -8.08 -0.72 -6.08
CA LEU A 25 -6.89 -0.24 -5.37
C LEU A 25 -5.80 -1.32 -5.34
N ILE A 26 -6.15 -2.57 -5.08
CA ILE A 26 -5.21 -3.71 -5.09
C ILE A 26 -4.51 -3.80 -6.45
N GLU A 27 -5.26 -3.80 -7.55
CA GLU A 27 -4.69 -3.85 -8.91
C GLU A 27 -3.71 -2.69 -9.17
N LYS A 28 -4.09 -1.48 -8.75
CA LYS A 28 -3.24 -0.29 -8.93
C LYS A 28 -1.93 -0.39 -8.14
N TYR A 29 -2.00 -0.80 -6.86
CA TYR A 29 -0.80 -0.90 -6.02
C TYR A 29 0.08 -2.11 -6.38
N ILE A 30 -0.48 -3.17 -6.95
CA ILE A 30 0.31 -4.26 -7.55
C ILE A 30 1.10 -3.71 -8.73
N GLY A 31 0.48 -2.97 -9.66
CA GLY A 31 1.19 -2.35 -10.78
C GLY A 31 2.31 -1.41 -10.33
N VAL A 32 2.12 -0.68 -9.21
CA VAL A 32 3.18 0.13 -8.60
C VAL A 32 4.31 -0.75 -8.06
N ALA A 33 4.00 -1.86 -7.39
CA ALA A 33 4.99 -2.78 -6.87
C ALA A 33 5.81 -3.44 -7.99
N GLU A 34 5.15 -3.82 -9.10
CA GLU A 34 5.80 -4.40 -10.27
C GLU A 34 6.74 -3.42 -10.96
N ALA A 35 6.28 -2.18 -11.17
CA ALA A 35 7.09 -1.10 -11.71
C ALA A 35 8.29 -0.77 -10.82
N TYR A 36 8.12 -0.78 -9.49
CA TYR A 36 9.22 -0.55 -8.55
C TYR A 36 10.25 -1.69 -8.57
N CYS A 37 9.78 -2.94 -8.66
CA CYS A 37 10.64 -4.12 -8.60
C CYS A 37 11.25 -4.48 -9.97
N ASN A 38 10.76 -3.89 -11.06
CA ASN A 38 11.03 -4.34 -12.44
C ASN A 38 10.76 -5.84 -12.58
N HIS A 39 9.65 -6.31 -12.01
CA HIS A 39 9.30 -7.71 -11.88
C HIS A 39 7.80 -7.88 -11.96
N GLU A 40 7.32 -8.85 -12.74
CA GLU A 40 5.91 -9.24 -12.76
C GLU A 40 5.65 -10.26 -11.65
N PHE A 41 4.64 -10.03 -10.82
CA PHE A 41 4.29 -10.96 -9.74
C PHE A 41 3.05 -11.76 -10.15
N SER A 42 3.19 -13.07 -10.29
CA SER A 42 2.05 -13.98 -10.46
C SER A 42 1.50 -14.44 -9.11
N GLU A 43 0.22 -14.81 -9.07
CA GLU A 43 -0.37 -15.40 -7.86
C GLU A 43 0.25 -16.77 -7.54
N PRO A 44 0.51 -17.08 -6.26
CA PRO A 44 0.27 -16.24 -5.08
C PRO A 44 1.34 -15.15 -4.88
N TYR A 45 0.89 -13.93 -4.58
CA TYR A 45 1.79 -12.80 -4.32
C TYR A 45 2.67 -13.05 -3.10
N PRO A 46 3.96 -12.64 -3.12
CA PRO A 46 4.83 -12.72 -1.95
C PRO A 46 4.28 -11.89 -0.78
N GLU A 47 4.47 -12.36 0.45
CA GLU A 47 3.99 -11.68 1.67
C GLU A 47 4.42 -10.20 1.75
N GLY A 48 5.65 -9.88 1.32
CA GLY A 48 6.13 -8.50 1.31
C GLY A 48 5.34 -7.59 0.35
N VAL A 49 4.88 -8.13 -0.78
CA VAL A 49 4.03 -7.39 -1.73
C VAL A 49 2.62 -7.21 -1.15
N GLN A 50 2.08 -8.23 -0.49
CA GLN A 50 0.77 -8.15 0.17
C GLN A 50 0.77 -7.10 1.30
N LEU A 51 1.82 -7.09 2.13
CA LEU A 51 2.01 -6.10 3.20
C LEU A 51 2.18 -4.69 2.64
N PHE A 52 2.92 -4.55 1.53
CA PHE A 52 3.08 -3.27 0.84
C PHE A 52 1.73 -2.73 0.37
N VAL A 53 0.94 -3.54 -0.34
CA VAL A 53 -0.37 -3.14 -0.87
C VAL A 53 -1.31 -2.76 0.28
N ALA A 54 -1.46 -3.60 1.29
CA ALA A 54 -2.37 -3.34 2.41
C ALA A 54 -2.01 -2.05 3.17
N LYS A 55 -0.72 -1.85 3.49
CA LYS A 55 -0.27 -0.65 4.20
C LYS A 55 -0.32 0.61 3.33
N SER A 56 -0.12 0.49 2.02
CA SER A 56 -0.23 1.62 1.09
C SER A 56 -1.66 2.14 1.02
N ILE A 57 -2.65 1.24 0.98
CA ILE A 57 -4.07 1.62 1.01
C ILE A 57 -4.41 2.31 2.35
N LYS A 58 -3.92 1.78 3.47
CA LYS A 58 -4.12 2.38 4.80
C LYS A 58 -3.49 3.76 4.94
N GLN A 59 -2.29 3.97 4.41
CA GLN A 59 -1.58 5.25 4.51
C GLN A 59 -2.26 6.35 3.69
N PHE A 60 -2.77 6.00 2.50
CA PHE A 60 -3.54 6.92 1.66
C PHE A 60 -4.75 7.51 2.41
N GLU A 61 -5.40 6.73 3.26
CA GLU A 61 -6.53 7.21 4.07
C GLU A 61 -6.13 8.24 5.14
N ILE A 62 -4.99 8.03 5.80
CA ILE A 62 -4.50 8.91 6.87
C ILE A 62 -4.13 10.30 6.31
N GLU A 63 -3.61 10.36 5.09
CA GLU A 63 -3.29 11.62 4.40
C GLU A 63 -4.54 12.44 4.04
N PHE A 64 -5.67 11.80 3.74
CA PHE A 64 -6.93 12.52 3.53
C PHE A 64 -7.53 13.11 4.82
N LEU A 65 -7.23 12.52 6.00
CA LEU A 65 -7.69 13.04 7.29
C LEU A 65 -6.73 14.07 7.93
N SER A 66 -5.45 14.07 7.60
CA SER A 66 -4.43 14.92 8.25
C SER A 66 -4.44 16.39 7.82
N GLY A 67 -5.31 16.78 6.87
CA GLY A 67 -5.47 18.15 6.37
C GLY A 67 -6.20 19.14 7.30
N ARG A 68 -6.40 18.84 8.59
CA ARG A 68 -7.15 19.72 9.52
C ARG A 68 -6.45 19.93 10.86
N SER A 69 -5.34 20.66 10.87
CA SER A 69 -4.93 21.41 12.07
C SER A 69 -4.23 22.71 11.68
N MET A 70 -4.93 23.85 11.77
CA MET A 70 -4.35 25.19 11.72
C MET A 70 -3.60 25.47 13.03
N GLY A 71 -2.27 25.58 12.97
CA GLY A 71 -1.47 26.09 14.08
C GLY A 71 -0.01 25.66 13.96
N SER A 72 0.80 26.51 13.34
CA SER A 72 2.28 26.44 13.28
C SER A 72 2.89 25.03 13.38
N VAL A 73 3.03 24.33 12.26
CA VAL A 73 3.62 22.98 12.26
C VAL A 73 4.83 22.95 11.35
N SER A 74 5.99 22.62 11.91
CA SER A 74 7.16 22.19 11.18
C SER A 74 6.76 21.01 10.28
N TYR A 75 6.64 21.23 8.97
CA TYR A 75 6.35 20.18 8.00
C TYR A 75 7.50 19.17 8.02
N THR A 76 7.36 18.11 8.81
CA THR A 76 8.16 16.91 8.62
C THR A 76 7.48 16.16 7.50
N PHE A 77 8.00 16.27 6.29
CA PHE A 77 7.72 15.29 5.25
C PHE A 77 8.09 13.93 5.85
N LYS A 78 7.09 13.15 6.25
CA LYS A 78 7.29 11.74 6.57
C LYS A 78 7.59 11.08 5.24
N ASP A 79 8.88 11.07 4.92
CA ASP A 79 9.45 10.42 3.75
C ASP A 79 8.81 9.03 3.56
N ASP A 80 8.31 8.75 2.35
CA ASP A 80 7.69 7.51 1.86
C ASP A 80 8.62 6.26 1.91
N VAL A 81 9.72 6.36 2.65
CA VAL A 81 10.81 5.39 2.73
C VAL A 81 10.40 4.12 3.49
N GLY A 82 9.28 4.15 4.23
CA GLY A 82 8.81 3.01 5.02
C GLY A 82 8.20 1.87 4.19
N LEU A 83 7.30 2.18 3.25
CA LEU A 83 6.52 1.16 2.54
C LEU A 83 7.38 0.40 1.53
N THR A 84 8.24 1.11 0.80
CA THR A 84 9.12 0.50 -0.22
C THR A 84 10.13 -0.48 0.39
N GLN A 85 10.38 -0.44 1.70
CA GLN A 85 11.24 -1.40 2.39
C GLN A 85 10.76 -2.86 2.23
N TYR A 86 9.45 -3.08 2.15
CA TYR A 86 8.89 -4.42 1.92
C TYR A 86 9.18 -4.96 0.51
N LEU A 87 9.41 -4.06 -0.45
CA LEU A 87 9.67 -4.39 -1.84
C LEU A 87 11.17 -4.49 -2.17
N LYS A 88 12.05 -3.89 -1.36
CA LYS A 88 13.51 -3.84 -1.62
C LYS A 88 14.12 -5.21 -1.92
N ARG A 89 13.66 -6.28 -1.26
CA ARG A 89 14.16 -7.65 -1.47
C ARG A 89 13.84 -8.20 -2.86
N TYR A 90 12.75 -7.74 -3.48
CA TYR A 90 12.26 -8.26 -4.75
C TYR A 90 12.70 -7.42 -5.95
N ARG A 91 13.38 -6.29 -5.71
CA ARG A 91 13.81 -5.38 -6.77
C ARG A 91 14.96 -5.98 -7.57
N LYS A 92 14.74 -6.13 -8.88
CA LYS A 92 15.80 -6.48 -9.83
C LYS A 92 16.54 -5.21 -10.26
N MET A 93 17.87 -5.28 -10.20
CA MET A 93 18.73 -4.23 -10.74
C MET A 93 18.74 -4.37 -12.27
N VAL A 94 18.24 -3.34 -12.95
CA VAL A 94 18.34 -3.22 -14.40
C VAL A 94 19.63 -2.44 -14.68
N TRP A 95 20.52 -3.05 -15.47
CA TRP A 95 21.77 -2.47 -15.92
C TRP A 95 21.57 -1.73 -17.24
#